data_AF-A0A7S2NXS3-F1
#
_entry.id   AF-A0A7S2NXS3-F1
#
_cell.length_a   1.000
_cell.length_b   1.000
_cell.length_c   1.000
_cell.angle_alpha   90.00
_cell.angle_beta   90.00
_cell.angle_gamma   90.00
#
_symmetry.space_group_name_H-M   'P 1'
#
loop_
_entity.id
_entity.type
_entity.pdbx_description
1 polymer ?
#
loop_
_entity_poly.entity_id
_entity_poly.type
_entity_poly.pdbx_seq_one_letter_code
_entity_poly.pdbx_strand_id
1 'polypeptide(L)'
;DTGMFGFYIECDEVAVGHAIGELMFGCGLMSHSVTEEEVARAKRDLLNSLFSAPTSADAACSELGKQVLAYGRGIPPAEMILRVEAVDAEEIKRVAWKYLCDNEVATTALGPLHGMPQYYDLRRATNMHRY
;
A
#
# COMPACT_ATOMS: atom_id res chain seq x y z
N ASP A 1 -1.29 -10.30 14.67
CA ASP A 1 -0.70 -11.37 13.82
C ASP A 1 -1.05 -11.29 12.34
N THR A 2 -2.12 -10.59 11.93
CA THR A 2 -2.45 -10.36 10.51
C THR A 2 -2.75 -8.88 10.28
N GLY A 3 -2.77 -8.46 9.01
CA GLY A 3 -3.12 -7.11 8.58
C GLY A 3 -3.70 -7.13 7.16
N MET A 4 -4.26 -6.00 6.73
CA MET A 4 -4.79 -5.82 5.38
C MET A 4 -3.96 -4.76 4.66
N PHE A 5 -3.61 -5.05 3.41
CA PHE A 5 -3.05 -4.09 2.48
C PHE A 5 -3.93 -4.09 1.24
N GLY A 6 -4.32 -2.91 0.78
CA GLY A 6 -5.21 -2.78 -0.35
C GLY A 6 -5.47 -1.32 -0.68
N PHE A 7 -6.31 -1.14 -1.68
CA PHE A 7 -6.65 0.15 -2.23
C PHE A 7 -8.15 0.34 -2.15
N TYR A 8 -8.56 1.58 -1.92
CA TYR A 8 -9.94 2.00 -1.96
C TYR A 8 -10.12 2.93 -3.15
N ILE A 9 -11.11 2.64 -3.99
CA ILE A 9 -11.44 3.46 -5.15
C ILE A 9 -12.94 3.73 -5.19
N GLU A 10 -13.28 4.96 -5.57
CA GLU A 10 -14.63 5.38 -5.89
C GLU A 10 -14.60 5.89 -7.33
N CYS A 11 -15.52 5.41 -8.16
CA CYS A 11 -15.60 5.79 -9.56
C CYS A 11 -17.04 5.70 -10.07
N ASP A 12 -17.28 6.28 -11.23
CA ASP A 12 -18.55 6.17 -11.95
C ASP A 12 -18.80 4.73 -12.44
N GLU A 13 -20.07 4.36 -12.61
CA GLU A 13 -20.47 2.98 -12.98
C GLU A 13 -19.83 2.49 -14.28
N VAL A 14 -19.58 3.39 -15.23
CA VAL A 14 -19.00 3.07 -16.53
C VAL A 14 -17.48 2.86 -16.43
N ALA A 15 -16.84 3.44 -15.42
CA ALA A 15 -15.38 3.42 -15.25
C ALA A 15 -14.87 2.26 -14.38
N VAL A 16 -15.76 1.51 -13.71
CA VAL A 16 -15.40 0.45 -12.73
C VAL A 16 -14.39 -0.54 -13.30
N GLY A 17 -14.66 -1.09 -14.49
CA GLY A 17 -13.77 -2.07 -15.11
C GLY A 17 -12.39 -1.52 -15.43
N HIS A 18 -12.31 -0.26 -15.90
CA HIS A 18 -11.04 0.40 -16.21
C HIS A 18 -10.26 0.75 -14.93
N ALA A 19 -10.93 1.32 -13.94
CA ALA A 19 -10.31 1.69 -12.66
C ALA A 19 -9.70 0.48 -11.94
N ILE A 20 -10.42 -0.64 -11.90
CA ILE A 20 -9.91 -1.90 -11.34
C ILE A 20 -8.75 -2.44 -12.17
N GLY A 21 -8.85 -2.40 -13.50
CA GLY A 21 -7.78 -2.85 -14.39
C GLY A 21 -6.46 -2.10 -14.15
N GLU A 22 -6.51 -0.77 -14.10
CA GLU A 22 -5.33 0.07 -13.83
C GLU A 22 -4.75 -0.15 -12.43
N LEU A 23 -5.62 -0.32 -11.43
CA LEU A 23 -5.21 -0.60 -10.06
C LEU A 23 -4.45 -1.94 -9.97
N MET A 24 -5.02 -3.01 -10.55
CA MET A 24 -4.38 -4.32 -10.56
C MET A 24 -3.08 -4.30 -11.36
N PHE A 25 -3.06 -3.58 -12.49
CA PHE A 25 -1.86 -3.38 -13.28
C PHE A 25 -0.76 -2.68 -12.48
N GLY A 26 -1.07 -1.57 -11.82
CA GLY A 26 -0.13 -0.86 -10.93
C GLY A 26 0.39 -1.74 -9.79
N CYS A 27 -0.48 -2.56 -9.19
CA CYS A 27 -0.07 -3.52 -8.16
C CYS A 27 0.93 -4.56 -8.68
N GLY A 28 0.70 -5.11 -9.88
CA GLY A 28 1.65 -6.03 -10.51
C GLY A 28 2.98 -5.36 -10.84
N LEU A 29 2.97 -4.12 -11.34
CA LEU A 29 4.20 -3.37 -11.63
C LEU A 29 5.08 -3.16 -10.39
N MET A 30 4.50 -3.02 -9.20
CA MET A 30 5.30 -2.92 -7.96
C MET A 30 6.21 -4.12 -7.72
N SER A 31 5.85 -5.31 -8.24
CA SER A 31 6.64 -6.52 -8.09
C SER A 31 7.78 -6.63 -9.13
N HIS A 32 7.66 -5.95 -10.27
CA HIS A 32 8.58 -6.13 -11.40
C HIS A 32 9.39 -4.88 -11.75
N SER A 33 8.74 -3.71 -11.81
CA SER A 33 9.29 -2.50 -12.43
C SER A 33 9.09 -1.25 -11.57
N VAL A 34 9.68 -1.28 -10.36
CA VAL A 34 9.84 -0.11 -9.50
C VAL A 34 11.18 0.58 -9.77
N THR A 35 11.17 1.90 -9.87
CA THR A 35 12.36 2.74 -10.05
C THR A 35 12.81 3.41 -8.74
N GLU A 36 14.11 3.65 -8.59
CA GLU A 36 14.66 4.35 -7.41
C GLU A 36 14.10 5.77 -7.24
N GLU A 37 13.73 6.43 -8.34
CA GLU A 37 13.19 7.79 -8.34
C GLU A 37 11.77 7.83 -7.74
N GLU A 38 10.93 6.85 -8.08
CA GLU A 38 9.59 6.67 -7.50
C GLU A 38 9.69 6.34 -6.01
N VAL A 39 10.62 5.46 -5.63
CA VAL A 39 10.88 5.10 -4.23
C VAL A 39 11.34 6.32 -3.43
N ALA A 40 12.28 7.09 -3.96
CA ALA A 40 12.73 8.32 -3.31
C ALA A 40 11.59 9.35 -3.14
N ARG A 41 10.65 9.41 -4.10
CA ARG A 41 9.45 10.24 -3.97
C ARG A 41 8.52 9.72 -2.86
N ALA A 42 8.17 8.44 -2.91
CA ALA A 42 7.29 7.81 -1.93
C ALA A 42 7.85 7.91 -0.50
N LYS A 43 9.17 7.77 -0.32
CA LYS A 43 9.85 7.99 0.97
C LYS A 43 9.60 9.39 1.51
N ARG A 44 9.78 10.43 0.67
CA ARG A 44 9.55 11.82 1.09
C ARG A 44 8.10 12.06 1.45
N ASP A 45 7.17 11.52 0.67
CA ASP A 45 5.74 11.67 0.92
C ASP A 45 5.32 10.97 2.22
N LEU A 46 5.88 9.78 2.50
CA LEU A 46 5.67 9.08 3.76
C LEU A 46 6.21 9.87 4.96
N LEU A 47 7.45 10.36 4.87
CA LEU A 47 8.05 11.17 5.93
C LEU A 47 7.27 12.46 6.19
N ASN A 48 6.83 13.14 5.13
CA ASN A 48 5.97 14.31 5.23
C ASN A 48 4.63 13.94 5.90
N SER A 49 3.99 12.85 5.50
CA SER A 49 2.73 12.41 6.11
C SER A 49 2.89 12.07 7.59
N LEU A 50 4.01 11.48 8.00
CA LEU A 50 4.25 11.11 9.39
C LEU A 50 4.51 12.32 10.29
N PHE A 51 5.22 13.34 9.80
CA PHE A 51 5.67 14.47 10.60
C PHE A 51 4.89 15.78 10.36
N SER A 52 4.04 15.85 9.34
CA SER A 52 3.19 17.01 9.06
C SER A 52 1.90 17.03 9.88
N ALA A 53 1.61 16.00 10.68
CA ALA A 53 0.40 15.95 11.50
C ALA A 53 0.43 17.02 12.60
N PRO A 54 -0.67 17.76 12.84
CA PRO A 54 -0.72 18.77 13.89
C PRO A 54 -0.48 18.15 15.26
N THR A 55 0.63 18.51 15.89
CA THR A 55 1.05 18.03 17.21
C THR A 55 0.28 18.73 18.32
N SER A 56 -1.01 18.45 18.46
CA SER A 56 -1.64 18.66 19.77
C SER A 56 -1.03 17.68 20.77
N ALA A 57 -0.93 18.08 22.04
CA ALA A 57 -0.40 17.20 23.08
C ALA A 57 -1.19 15.87 23.18
N ASP A 58 -2.50 15.94 22.93
CA ASP A 58 -3.39 14.77 22.93
C ASP A 58 -3.10 13.82 21.75
N ALA A 59 -2.87 14.37 20.55
CA ALA A 59 -2.51 13.57 19.37
C ALA A 59 -1.16 12.86 19.58
N ALA A 60 -0.17 13.56 20.13
CA ALA A 60 1.13 12.98 20.45
C ALA A 60 1.04 11.89 21.54
N CYS A 61 0.23 12.11 22.58
CA CYS A 61 0.00 11.13 23.64
C CYS A 61 -0.70 9.86 23.11
N SER A 62 -1.73 10.03 22.28
CA SER A 62 -2.45 8.92 21.64
C SER A 62 -1.52 8.09 20.75
N GLU A 63 -0.68 8.75 19.94
CA GLU A 63 0.26 8.06 19.07
C GLU A 63 1.34 7.30 19.86
N LEU A 64 1.90 7.91 20.91
CA LEU A 64 2.83 7.23 21.80
C LEU A 64 2.16 6.03 22.50
N GLY A 65 0.91 6.17 22.92
CA GLY A 65 0.12 5.07 23.49
C GLY A 65 -0.03 3.90 22.52
N LYS A 66 -0.35 4.17 21.24
CA LYS A 66 -0.43 3.14 20.20
C LYS A 66 0.92 2.45 19.98
N GLN A 67 2.01 3.20 19.94
CA GLN A 67 3.35 2.63 19.75
C GLN A 67 3.78 1.76 20.94
N VAL A 68 3.49 2.19 22.16
CA VAL A 68 3.77 1.39 23.36
C VAL A 68 2.94 0.10 23.36
N LEU A 69 1.69 0.14 22.94
CA LEU A 69 0.86 -1.07 22.82
C LEU A 69 1.31 -2.00 21.69
N ALA A 70 1.72 -1.45 20.55
CA ALA A 70 2.10 -2.24 19.37
C ALA A 70 3.53 -2.80 19.47
N TYR A 71 4.48 -2.00 19.97
CA TYR A 71 5.92 -2.30 19.93
C TYR A 71 6.55 -2.44 21.32
N GLY A 72 5.79 -2.18 22.40
CA GLY A 72 6.32 -2.16 23.77
C GLY A 72 7.13 -0.91 24.11
N ARG A 73 7.31 0.02 23.16
CA ARG A 73 8.07 1.27 23.35
C ARG A 73 7.64 2.35 22.35
N GLY A 74 7.90 3.62 22.69
CA GLY A 74 7.86 4.71 21.72
C GLY A 74 9.06 4.65 20.78
N ILE A 75 8.83 4.79 19.48
CA ILE A 75 9.90 4.80 18.47
C ILE A 75 10.38 6.24 18.30
N PRO A 76 11.67 6.54 18.52
CA PRO A 76 12.22 7.86 18.27
C PRO A 76 12.05 8.27 16.80
N PRO A 77 11.69 9.54 16.51
CA PRO A 77 11.58 10.03 15.13
C PRO A 77 12.81 9.74 14.27
N ALA A 78 14.01 9.90 14.82
CA ALA A 78 15.26 9.62 14.10
C ALA A 78 15.40 8.15 13.69
N GLU A 79 14.96 7.21 14.54
CA GLU A 79 14.98 5.78 14.21
C GLU A 79 13.99 5.47 13.07
N MET A 80 12.81 6.07 13.10
CA MET A 80 11.81 5.91 12.04
C MET A 80 12.34 6.42 10.69
N ILE A 81 12.96 7.60 10.67
CA ILE A 81 13.55 8.18 9.46
C ILE A 81 14.60 7.24 8.87
N LEU A 82 15.55 6.78 9.70
CA LEU A 82 16.61 5.86 9.25
C LEU A 82 16.05 4.55 8.67
N ARG A 83 14.99 4.00 9.26
CA ARG A 83 14.32 2.79 8.76
C ARG A 83 13.64 3.02 7.41
N VAL A 84 12.99 4.16 7.21
CA VAL A 84 12.36 4.51 5.93
C VAL A 84 13.41 4.75 4.85
N GLU A 85 14.52 5.42 5.20
CA GLU A 85 15.60 5.71 4.27
C GLU A 85 16.34 4.45 3.80
N ALA A 86 16.45 3.43 4.67
CA ALA A 86 17.11 2.16 4.38
C ALA A 86 16.40 1.28 3.33
N VAL A 87 15.14 1.57 2.98
CA VAL A 87 14.36 0.76 2.02
C VAL A 87 14.78 1.07 0.59
N ASP A 88 15.38 0.15 -0.16
CA ASP A 88 15.70 0.35 -1.58
C ASP A 88 14.59 -0.17 -2.52
N ALA A 89 14.76 0.01 -3.84
CA ALA A 89 13.80 -0.51 -4.80
C ALA A 89 13.78 -2.05 -4.87
N GLU A 90 14.89 -2.72 -4.53
CA GLU A 90 14.97 -4.18 -4.49
C GLU A 90 14.14 -4.75 -3.34
N GLU A 91 14.21 -4.16 -2.15
CA GLU A 91 13.40 -4.52 -0.99
C GLU A 91 11.91 -4.32 -1.27
N ILE A 92 11.54 -3.24 -1.97
CA ILE A 92 10.14 -3.03 -2.38
C ILE A 92 9.68 -4.13 -3.33
N LYS A 93 10.47 -4.45 -4.35
CA LYS A 93 10.15 -5.57 -5.27
C LYS A 93 10.04 -6.89 -4.52
N ARG A 94 10.94 -7.16 -3.57
CA ARG A 94 10.94 -8.38 -2.75
C ARG A 94 9.68 -8.49 -1.90
N VAL A 95 9.26 -7.40 -1.26
CA VAL A 95 8.05 -7.35 -0.43
C VAL A 95 6.79 -7.45 -1.30
N ALA A 96 6.73 -6.72 -2.41
CA ALA A 96 5.63 -6.78 -3.36
C ALA A 96 5.49 -8.18 -3.96
N TRP A 97 6.59 -8.82 -4.35
CA TRP A 97 6.58 -10.20 -4.82
C TRP A 97 6.01 -11.17 -3.78
N LYS A 98 6.40 -11.00 -2.52
CA LYS A 98 5.96 -11.88 -1.43
C LYS A 98 4.46 -11.76 -1.15
N TYR A 99 3.92 -10.54 -1.13
CA TYR A 99 2.55 -10.28 -0.63
C TYR A 99 1.52 -9.96 -1.70
N LEU A 100 1.94 -9.52 -2.90
CA LEU A 100 1.04 -9.07 -3.96
C LEU A 100 1.05 -10.00 -5.16
N CYS A 101 2.22 -10.53 -5.55
CA CYS A 101 2.33 -11.42 -6.70
C CYS A 101 1.71 -12.78 -6.39
N ASP A 102 0.82 -13.24 -7.28
CA ASP A 102 0.18 -14.57 -7.23
C ASP A 102 -0.47 -14.95 -5.88
N ASN A 103 -0.91 -13.94 -5.12
CA ASN A 103 -1.62 -14.14 -3.85
C ASN A 103 -3.14 -14.01 -4.01
N GLU A 104 -3.89 -14.56 -3.06
CA GLU A 104 -5.35 -14.40 -3.00
C GLU A 104 -5.72 -12.97 -2.64
N VAL A 105 -6.76 -12.45 -3.31
CA VAL A 105 -7.29 -11.11 -3.06
C VAL A 105 -8.60 -11.21 -2.29
N ALA A 106 -8.87 -10.22 -1.45
CA ALA A 106 -10.17 -10.01 -0.82
C ALA A 106 -10.79 -8.75 -1.41
N THR A 107 -12.00 -8.85 -1.95
CA THR A 107 -12.66 -7.74 -2.64
C THR A 107 -14.07 -7.55 -2.10
N THR A 108 -14.41 -6.32 -1.75
CA THR A 108 -15.74 -5.89 -1.36
C THR A 108 -16.12 -4.70 -2.22
N ALA A 109 -17.32 -4.72 -2.78
CA ALA A 109 -17.81 -3.64 -3.62
C ALA A 109 -19.30 -3.40 -3.36
N LEU A 110 -19.75 -2.15 -3.51
CA LEU A 110 -21.12 -1.74 -3.27
C LEU A 110 -21.55 -0.72 -4.34
N GLY A 111 -22.76 -0.88 -4.89
CA GLY A 111 -23.34 0.04 -5.87
C GLY A 111 -23.62 -0.60 -7.23
N PRO A 112 -23.67 0.17 -8.32
CA PRO A 112 -23.84 -0.34 -9.68
C PRO A 112 -22.55 -1.00 -10.19
N LEU A 113 -22.45 -2.33 -10.04
CA LEU A 113 -21.23 -3.12 -10.31
C LEU A 113 -21.28 -3.93 -11.61
N HIS A 114 -22.11 -3.54 -12.56
CA HIS A 114 -22.27 -4.28 -13.83
C HIS A 114 -20.95 -4.43 -14.61
N GLY A 115 -20.05 -3.45 -14.50
CA GLY A 115 -18.73 -3.47 -15.13
C GLY A 115 -17.61 -4.09 -14.29
N MET A 116 -17.91 -4.63 -13.10
CA MET A 116 -16.90 -5.20 -12.22
C MET A 116 -16.45 -6.58 -12.72
N PRO A 117 -15.13 -6.84 -12.88
CA PRO A 117 -14.63 -8.14 -13.26
C PRO A 117 -14.92 -9.19 -12.20
N GLN A 118 -15.04 -10.45 -12.61
CA GLN A 118 -15.29 -11.55 -11.70
C GLN A 118 -14.06 -11.81 -10.83
N TYR A 119 -14.26 -12.48 -9.69
CA TYR A 119 -13.17 -12.84 -8.78
C TYR A 119 -12.03 -13.60 -9.46
N TYR A 120 -12.37 -14.51 -10.39
CA TYR A 120 -11.39 -15.26 -11.15
C TYR A 120 -10.48 -14.36 -11.98
N ASP A 121 -11.03 -13.33 -12.62
CA ASP A 121 -10.26 -12.37 -13.41
C ASP A 121 -9.37 -11.50 -12.52
N LEU A 122 -9.87 -11.09 -11.35
CA LEU A 122 -9.07 -10.38 -10.34
C LEU A 122 -7.90 -11.22 -9.84
N ARG A 123 -8.15 -12.49 -9.50
CA ARG A 123 -7.10 -13.40 -9.05
C ARG A 123 -6.09 -13.70 -10.15
N ARG A 124 -6.52 -13.75 -11.41
CA ARG A 124 -5.62 -13.91 -12.56
C ARG A 124 -4.75 -12.67 -12.76
N ALA A 125 -5.29 -11.48 -12.52
CA ALA A 125 -4.57 -10.22 -12.68
C ALA A 125 -3.47 -9.97 -11.63
N THR A 126 -3.38 -10.76 -10.56
CA THR A 126 -2.28 -10.64 -9.57
C THR A 126 -0.93 -11.16 -10.09
N ASN A 127 -0.92 -11.82 -11.25
CA ASN A 127 0.30 -12.33 -11.88
C ASN A 127 0.43 -11.77 -13.30
N MET A 128 1.62 -11.30 -13.66
CA MET A 128 1.94 -10.76 -14.98
C MET A 128 2.72 -11.78 -15.80
N HIS A 129 2.07 -12.42 -16.78
CA HIS A 129 2.70 -13.42 -17.66
C HIS A 129 3.77 -12.88 -18.62
N ARG A 130 4.02 -11.57 -18.61
CA ARG A 130 5.04 -10.93 -19.46
C ARG A 130 6.46 -11.15 -18.92
N TYR A 131 6.58 -11.39 -17.61
CA TYR A 131 7.83 -11.58 -16.88
C TYR A 131 7.98 -13.05 -16.48
#